data_AF-A0A377CWN8-F1
#
_entry.id   AF-A0A377CWN8-F1
#
_cell.length_a   1.000
_cell.length_b   1.000
_cell.length_c   1.000
_cell.angle_alpha   90.00
_cell.angle_beta   90.00
_cell.angle_gamma   90.00
#
_symmetry.space_group_name_H-M   'P 1'
#
loop_
_entity.id
_entity.type
_entity.pdbx_description
1 polymer ?
#
loop_
_entity_poly.entity_id
_entity_poly.type
_entity_poly.pdbx_seq_one_letter_code
_entity_poly.pdbx_strand_id
1 'polypeptide(L)'
;MNSILAEKLGMAKRVKPTDVAVGVKELIELPKSVIEDRFQLQGNQGAACLFAGSPTDGLMGGGFLYTNENTLSLGLVCGLHHLHDAKKSVPQMLEDFKQHPAVAPLIAGGKLGGIFRSRSAGSRHQHAAGVGW
;
A
#
# COMPACT_ATOMS: atom_id res chain seq x y z
N MET A 1 -10.22 -8.33 -3.24
CA MET A 1 -10.08 -9.79 -3.44
C MET A 1 -10.94 -10.14 -4.64
N ASN A 2 -10.39 -10.81 -5.66
CA ASN A 2 -11.16 -11.27 -6.83
C ASN A 2 -11.05 -12.79 -6.89
N SER A 3 -12.15 -13.49 -6.57
CA SER A 3 -12.20 -14.95 -6.58
C SER A 3 -12.73 -15.44 -7.92
N ILE A 4 -11.83 -15.57 -8.89
CA ILE A 4 -12.14 -16.11 -10.21
C ILE A 4 -12.70 -17.54 -10.10
N LEU A 5 -12.27 -18.30 -9.10
CA LEU A 5 -12.81 -19.63 -8.84
C LEU A 5 -14.28 -19.57 -8.41
N ALA A 6 -14.63 -18.68 -7.49
CA ALA A 6 -16.03 -18.53 -7.05
C ALA A 6 -16.92 -17.97 -8.18
N GLU A 7 -16.39 -17.09 -9.04
CA GLU A 7 -17.10 -16.64 -10.25
C GLU A 7 -17.36 -17.81 -11.21
N LYS A 8 -16.35 -18.64 -11.48
CA LYS A 8 -16.48 -19.81 -12.36
C LYS A 8 -17.46 -20.86 -11.81
N LEU A 9 -17.56 -20.97 -10.49
CA LEU A 9 -18.49 -21.87 -9.81
C LEU A 9 -19.90 -21.27 -9.64
N GLY A 10 -20.15 -20.04 -10.11
CA GLY A 10 -21.44 -19.35 -9.94
C GLY A 10 -21.74 -18.94 -8.49
N MET A 11 -20.78 -19.07 -7.59
CA MET A 11 -20.89 -18.77 -6.16
C MET A 11 -20.64 -17.29 -5.85
N ALA A 12 -20.09 -16.53 -6.80
CA ALA A 12 -19.86 -15.09 -6.67
C ALA A 12 -20.17 -14.35 -7.98
N LYS A 13 -20.69 -13.12 -7.87
CA LYS A 13 -20.89 -12.23 -9.02
C LYS A 13 -19.56 -11.57 -9.41
N ARG A 14 -19.41 -11.26 -10.70
CA ARG A 14 -18.30 -10.45 -11.22
C ARG A 14 -18.26 -9.12 -10.48
N VAL A 15 -17.09 -8.76 -9.96
CA VAL A 15 -16.90 -7.50 -9.23
C VAL A 15 -16.87 -6.32 -10.20
N LYS A 16 -17.60 -5.24 -9.88
CA LYS A 16 -17.60 -4.01 -10.68
C LYS A 16 -16.43 -3.11 -10.29
N PRO A 17 -15.84 -2.33 -11.21
CA PRO A 17 -14.77 -1.37 -10.89
C PRO A 17 -15.14 -0.32 -9.82
N THR A 18 -16.42 -0.01 -9.68
CA THR A 18 -16.97 0.86 -8.62
C THR A 18 -16.79 0.29 -7.22
N ASP A 19 -16.70 -1.03 -7.11
CA ASP A 19 -16.76 -1.75 -5.83
C ASP A 19 -15.35 -2.21 -5.38
N VAL A 20 -14.31 -1.82 -6.11
CA VAL A 20 -12.92 -2.24 -5.85
C VAL A 20 -11.93 -1.08 -5.84
N ALA A 21 -10.87 -1.27 -5.06
CA ALA A 21 -9.70 -0.43 -5.03
C ALA A 21 -8.44 -1.24 -5.33
N VAL A 22 -7.40 -0.55 -5.79
CA VAL A 22 -6.06 -1.10 -6.00
C VAL A 22 -5.15 -0.49 -4.95
N GLY A 23 -4.26 -1.34 -4.40
CA GLY A 23 -3.26 -0.92 -3.44
C GLY A 23 -1.87 -1.29 -3.90
N VAL A 24 -0.91 -0.43 -3.57
CA VAL A 24 0.53 -0.71 -3.69
C VAL A 24 1.19 -0.46 -2.33
N LYS A 25 2.14 -1.33 -1.97
CA LYS A 25 2.92 -1.22 -0.74
C LYS A 25 4.39 -1.51 -1.03
N GLU A 26 5.27 -0.76 -0.39
CA GLU A 26 6.69 -1.01 -0.33
C GLU A 26 7.13 -1.22 1.13
N LEU A 27 8.12 -2.10 1.31
CA LEU A 27 8.84 -2.23 2.55
C LEU A 27 10.16 -1.47 2.44
N ILE A 28 10.38 -0.58 3.39
CA ILE A 28 11.58 0.26 3.47
C ILE A 28 12.35 -0.15 4.72
N GLU A 29 13.50 -0.80 4.54
CA GLU A 29 14.39 -1.24 5.61
C GLU A 29 15.10 -0.05 6.25
N LEU A 30 15.00 0.03 7.58
CA LEU A 30 15.67 1.02 8.41
C LEU A 30 16.04 0.36 9.76
N PRO A 31 17.17 0.76 10.40
CA PRO A 31 17.48 0.30 11.73
C PRO A 31 16.35 0.63 12.72
N LYS A 32 16.06 -0.29 13.64
CA LYS A 32 15.01 -0.12 14.66
C LYS A 32 15.12 1.23 15.39
N SER A 33 16.33 1.60 15.82
CA SER A 33 16.58 2.87 16.51
C SER A 33 16.19 4.10 15.68
N VAL A 34 16.43 4.08 14.36
CA VAL A 34 16.05 5.17 13.46
C VAL A 34 14.53 5.29 13.33
N ILE A 35 13.82 4.16 13.31
CA ILE A 35 12.35 4.16 13.32
C ILE A 35 11.84 4.70 14.66
N GLU A 36 12.39 4.22 15.78
CA GLU A 36 11.99 4.68 17.11
C GLU A 36 12.20 6.20 17.28
N ASP A 37 13.35 6.73 16.86
CA ASP A 37 13.67 8.15 16.94
C ASP A 37 12.70 9.01 16.09
N ARG A 38 12.42 8.58 14.85
CA ARG A 38 11.56 9.34 13.92
C ARG A 38 10.10 9.39 14.35
N PHE A 39 9.63 8.32 14.97
CA PHE A 39 8.23 8.17 15.37
C PHE A 39 8.01 8.35 16.88
N GLN A 40 9.06 8.68 17.65
CA GLN A 40 9.03 8.89 19.09
C GLN A 40 8.52 7.66 19.85
N LEU A 41 8.97 6.47 19.46
CA LEU A 41 8.53 5.19 20.01
C LEU A 41 9.48 4.68 21.10
N GLN A 42 8.93 3.90 22.02
CA GLN A 42 9.68 3.20 23.07
C GLN A 42 9.30 1.72 23.15
N GLY A 43 10.31 0.85 23.23
CA GLY A 43 10.14 -0.58 23.50
C GLY A 43 9.44 -1.34 22.38
N ASN A 44 8.14 -1.60 22.55
CA ASN A 44 7.31 -2.36 21.61
C ASN A 44 6.11 -1.54 21.07
N GLN A 45 6.23 -0.22 21.12
CA GLN A 45 5.26 0.68 20.50
C GLN A 45 5.40 0.67 18.97
N GLY A 46 4.32 1.06 18.30
CA GLY A 46 4.29 1.31 16.87
C GLY A 46 3.44 2.54 16.54
N ALA A 47 3.66 3.09 15.37
CA ALA A 47 2.89 4.20 14.82
C ALA A 47 2.21 3.78 13.51
N ALA A 48 1.00 4.31 13.33
CA ALA A 48 0.26 4.25 12.09
C ALA A 48 -0.13 5.65 11.64
N CYS A 49 0.40 6.08 10.50
CA CYS A 49 0.09 7.36 9.89
C CYS A 49 -0.80 7.13 8.67
N LEU A 50 -1.96 7.79 8.63
CA LEU A 50 -2.90 7.76 7.51
C LEU A 50 -2.92 9.13 6.84
N PHE A 51 -2.94 9.12 5.51
CA PHE A 51 -2.83 10.31 4.68
C PHE A 51 -3.98 10.36 3.68
N ALA A 52 -4.55 11.54 3.49
CA ALA A 52 -5.58 11.80 2.48
C ALA A 52 -5.12 12.87 1.50
N GLY A 53 -5.70 12.88 0.30
CA GLY A 53 -5.41 13.90 -0.72
C GLY A 53 -4.16 13.58 -1.53
N SER A 54 -3.00 14.10 -1.12
CA SER A 54 -1.77 14.05 -1.92
C SER A 54 -1.30 12.64 -2.32
N PRO A 55 -1.46 11.56 -1.53
CA PRO A 55 -1.03 10.23 -1.95
C PRO A 55 -1.75 9.71 -3.20
N THR A 56 -2.99 10.14 -3.43
CA THR A 56 -3.83 9.67 -4.54
C THR A 56 -4.08 10.74 -5.60
N ASP A 57 -3.29 11.83 -5.59
CA ASP A 57 -3.47 12.98 -6.49
C ASP A 57 -4.90 13.57 -6.40
N GLY A 58 -5.52 13.50 -5.21
CA GLY A 58 -6.89 13.96 -4.97
C GLY A 58 -8.00 12.96 -5.32
N LEU A 59 -7.67 11.77 -5.84
CA LEU A 59 -8.65 10.72 -6.11
C LEU A 59 -9.14 10.02 -4.83
N MET A 60 -10.28 9.34 -4.90
CA MET A 60 -10.80 8.55 -3.79
C MET A 60 -9.78 7.48 -3.36
N GLY A 61 -9.33 7.59 -2.11
CA GLY A 61 -8.31 6.73 -1.53
C GLY A 61 -7.44 7.46 -0.52
N GLY A 62 -6.28 6.90 -0.22
CA GLY A 62 -5.34 7.48 0.75
C GLY A 62 -4.02 6.72 0.81
N GLY A 63 -3.07 7.32 1.52
CA GLY A 63 -1.76 6.76 1.81
C GLY A 63 -1.69 6.24 3.24
N PHE A 64 -0.76 5.33 3.49
CA PHE A 64 -0.44 4.84 4.83
C PHE A 64 1.07 4.69 5.02
N LEU A 65 1.52 4.88 6.25
CA LEU A 65 2.88 4.59 6.70
C LEU A 65 2.83 3.93 8.08
N TYR A 66 3.28 2.68 8.17
CA TYR A 66 3.28 1.89 9.41
C TYR A 66 4.70 1.51 9.82
N THR A 67 4.97 1.53 11.12
CA THR A 67 6.25 1.06 11.67
C THR A 67 6.21 -0.44 11.98
N ASN A 68 7.18 -1.19 11.46
CA ASN A 68 7.52 -2.53 11.94
C ASN A 68 8.83 -2.44 12.75
N GLU A 69 9.37 -3.59 13.20
CA GLU A 69 10.62 -3.59 14.00
C GLU A 69 11.84 -3.02 13.28
N ASN A 70 12.04 -3.37 12.01
CA ASN A 70 13.22 -2.99 11.20
C ASN A 70 12.84 -2.53 9.78
N THR A 71 11.56 -2.26 9.55
CA THR A 71 11.04 -1.79 8.28
C THR A 71 9.90 -0.80 8.49
N LEU A 72 9.68 0.06 7.51
CA LEU A 72 8.46 0.84 7.36
C LEU A 72 7.62 0.23 6.22
N SER A 73 6.32 0.09 6.46
CA SER A 73 5.35 -0.23 5.40
C SER A 73 4.77 1.07 4.86
N LEU A 74 5.18 1.48 3.66
CA LEU A 74 4.63 2.65 2.97
C LEU A 74 3.75 2.19 1.82
N GLY A 75 2.56 2.77 1.69
CA GLY A 75 1.70 2.44 0.56
C GLY A 75 0.53 3.38 0.37
N LEU A 76 -0.26 3.08 -0.64
CA LEU A 76 -1.48 3.81 -0.94
C LEU A 76 -2.54 2.88 -1.52
N VAL A 77 -3.79 3.30 -1.40
CA VAL A 77 -4.97 2.65 -1.96
C VAL A 77 -5.74 3.69 -2.77
N CYS A 78 -6.14 3.33 -3.99
CA CYS A 78 -6.95 4.17 -4.88
C CYS A 78 -8.13 3.37 -5.43
N GLY A 79 -9.34 3.97 -5.44
CA GLY A 79 -10.52 3.36 -6.05
C GLY A 79 -10.35 3.17 -7.57
N LEU A 80 -10.76 2.01 -8.12
CA LEU A 80 -10.61 1.72 -9.55
C LEU A 80 -11.50 2.59 -10.44
N HIS A 81 -12.66 3.02 -9.93
CA HIS A 81 -13.62 3.84 -10.69
C HIS A 81 -13.08 5.20 -11.14
N HIS A 82 -11.98 5.67 -10.56
CA HIS A 82 -11.31 6.91 -10.97
C HIS A 82 -9.96 6.68 -11.68
N LEU A 83 -9.48 5.44 -11.79
CA LEU A 83 -8.16 5.18 -12.38
C LEU A 83 -8.12 5.41 -13.89
N HIS A 84 -9.26 5.28 -14.58
CA HIS A 84 -9.33 5.59 -16.01
C HIS A 84 -9.02 7.08 -16.28
N ASP A 85 -9.43 7.95 -15.37
CA ASP A 85 -9.26 9.41 -15.49
C ASP A 85 -8.01 9.91 -14.75
N ALA A 86 -7.26 9.00 -14.13
CA ALA A 86 -6.05 9.32 -13.39
C ALA A 86 -4.93 9.73 -14.36
N LYS A 87 -4.33 10.90 -14.10
CA LYS A 87 -3.16 11.39 -14.84
C LYS A 87 -1.89 10.59 -14.54
N LYS A 88 -1.87 9.87 -13.42
CA LYS A 88 -0.72 9.15 -12.89
C LYS A 88 -1.07 7.68 -12.67
N SER A 89 -0.10 6.81 -12.92
CA SER A 89 -0.21 5.41 -12.52
C SER A 89 -0.08 5.27 -11.00
N VAL A 90 -0.66 4.22 -10.43
CA VAL A 90 -0.54 3.90 -8.99
C VAL A 90 0.92 3.80 -8.51
N PRO A 91 1.85 3.17 -9.27
CA PRO A 91 3.27 3.23 -8.93
C PRO A 91 3.84 4.66 -8.93
N GLN A 92 3.46 5.50 -9.90
CA GLN A 92 3.92 6.89 -9.94
C GLN A 92 3.39 7.70 -8.74
N MET A 93 2.13 7.49 -8.36
CA MET A 93 1.56 8.09 -7.14
C MET A 93 2.35 7.71 -5.89
N LEU A 94 2.85 6.47 -5.80
CA LEU A 94 3.69 6.02 -4.68
C LEU A 94 5.06 6.71 -4.70
N GLU A 95 5.68 6.85 -5.87
CA GLU A 95 6.94 7.58 -5.99
C GLU A 95 6.78 9.07 -5.62
N ASP A 96 5.70 9.71 -6.05
CA ASP A 96 5.39 11.08 -5.65
C ASP A 96 5.14 11.17 -4.12
N PHE A 97 4.44 10.19 -3.56
CA PHE A 97 4.16 10.13 -2.12
C PHE A 97 5.44 9.96 -1.28
N LYS A 98 6.43 9.21 -1.77
CA LYS A 98 7.76 9.09 -1.15
C LYS A 98 8.51 10.44 -1.10
N GLN A 99 8.25 11.33 -2.05
CA GLN A 99 8.83 12.68 -2.08
C GLN A 99 8.03 13.71 -1.27
N HIS A 100 6.87 13.34 -0.72
CA HIS A 100 6.04 14.26 0.03
C HIS A 100 6.79 14.77 1.29
N PRO A 101 6.75 16.08 1.63
CA PRO A 101 7.52 16.63 2.75
C PRO A 101 7.25 15.99 4.11
N ALA A 102 6.03 15.45 4.31
CA ALA A 102 5.67 14.73 5.53
C ALA A 102 6.17 13.27 5.57
N VAL A 103 6.63 12.71 4.45
CA VAL A 103 7.04 11.30 4.31
C VAL A 103 8.53 11.17 4.04
N ALA A 104 9.08 11.98 3.14
CA ALA A 104 10.48 11.89 2.72
C ALA A 104 11.47 11.87 3.91
N PRO A 105 11.33 12.71 4.96
CA PRO A 105 12.20 12.65 6.14
C PRO A 105 12.05 11.34 6.92
N LEU A 106 10.85 10.77 6.97
CA LEU A 106 10.56 9.54 7.72
C LEU A 106 11.17 8.30 7.07
N ILE A 107 11.35 8.31 5.75
CA ILE A 107 11.91 7.18 4.98
C ILE A 107 13.36 7.38 4.55
N ALA A 108 13.95 8.55 4.82
CA ALA A 108 15.29 8.92 4.37
C ALA A 108 16.36 7.89 4.80
N GLY A 109 17.28 7.56 3.88
CA GLY A 109 18.34 6.58 4.11
C GLY A 109 17.86 5.12 4.17
N GLY A 110 16.57 4.86 3.98
CA GLY A 110 16.01 3.51 3.94
C GLY A 110 16.36 2.77 2.64
N LYS A 111 16.47 1.44 2.73
CA LYS A 111 16.69 0.56 1.58
C LYS A 111 15.39 -0.11 1.18
N LEU A 112 15.15 -0.27 -0.11
CA LEU A 112 13.94 -0.95 -0.58
C LEU A 112 14.08 -2.47 -0.35
N GLY A 113 13.36 -3.01 0.62
CA GLY A 113 13.36 -4.44 0.96
C GLY A 113 12.45 -5.28 0.05
N GLY A 114 11.47 -4.63 -0.62
CA GLY A 114 10.63 -5.27 -1.63
C GLY A 114 9.39 -4.45 -2.00
N ILE A 115 8.89 -4.66 -3.22
CA ILE A 115 7.64 -4.06 -3.71
C ILE A 115 6.54 -5.12 -3.72
N PHE A 116 5.47 -4.90 -2.94
CA PHE A 116 4.28 -5.75 -2.97
C PHE A 116 3.18 -5.09 -3.80
N ARG A 117 2.91 -5.64 -4.98
CA ARG A 117 1.83 -5.20 -5.86
C ARG A 117 0.65 -6.16 -5.72
N SER A 118 -0.45 -5.67 -5.17
CA SER A 118 -1.71 -6.41 -5.19
C SER A 118 -2.33 -6.30 -6.58
N ARG A 119 -2.18 -7.35 -7.40
CA ARG A 119 -2.91 -7.51 -8.68
C ARG A 119 -4.01 -8.53 -8.49
N SER A 120 -5.26 -8.10 -8.67
CA SER A 120 -6.39 -9.01 -8.71
C SER A 120 -6.60 -9.51 -10.14
N ALA A 121 -5.84 -10.51 -10.60
CA ALA A 121 -6.11 -11.24 -11.85
C ALA A 121 -5.40 -12.61 -11.97
N GLY A 122 -6.19 -13.68 -12.07
CA GLY A 122 -6.10 -14.76 -13.08
C GLY A 122 -4.85 -15.65 -13.20
N SER A 123 -4.84 -16.76 -12.45
CA SER A 123 -4.10 -18.03 -12.66
C SER A 123 -2.57 -17.98 -12.86
N ARG A 124 -1.84 -18.52 -11.87
CA ARG A 124 -1.18 -19.84 -11.91
C ARG A 124 -0.79 -20.25 -10.49
N HIS A 125 -0.88 -21.56 -10.22
CA HIS A 125 -0.70 -22.19 -8.92
C HIS A 125 0.56 -21.74 -8.18
N GLN A 126 0.41 -21.31 -6.92
CA GLN A 126 1.16 -21.79 -5.76
C GLN A 126 0.64 -21.15 -4.46
N HIS A 127 0.66 -21.94 -3.38
CA HIS A 127 0.23 -21.59 -2.03
C HIS A 127 0.96 -20.37 -1.48
N ALA A 128 0.22 -19.42 -0.89
CA ALA A 128 0.78 -18.46 0.07
C ALA A 128 -0.28 -18.13 1.12
N ALA A 129 0.11 -18.31 2.38
CA ALA A 129 -0.67 -18.09 3.58
C ALA A 129 -1.12 -16.64 3.72
N GLY A 130 -2.29 -16.45 4.33
CA GLY A 130 -2.89 -15.15 4.56
C GLY A 130 -2.11 -14.28 5.52
N VAL A 131 -2.17 -12.97 5.29
CA VAL A 131 -1.93 -11.95 6.31
C VAL A 131 -3.04 -10.91 6.13
N GLY A 132 -3.75 -10.64 7.22
CA GLY A 132 -4.78 -9.62 7.31
C GLY A 132 -4.21 -8.22 7.12
N TRP A 133 -5.11 -7.30 6.80
CA TRP A 133 -4.89 -5.89 6.46
C TRP A 133 -4.05 -5.13 7.47
#